data_AF-A0A949GI57-F1
#
_entry.id   AF-A0A949GI57-F1
#
_cell.length_a   1.000
_cell.length_b   1.000
_cell.length_c   1.000
_cell.angle_alpha   90.00
_cell.angle_beta   90.00
_cell.angle_gamma   90.00
#
_symmetry.space_group_name_H-M   'P 1'
#
loop_
_entity.id
_entity.type
_entity.pdbx_description
1 polymer ?
#
loop_
_entity_poly.entity_id
_entity_poly.type
_entity_poly.pdbx_seq_one_letter_code
_entity_poly.pdbx_strand_id
1 'polypeptide(L)'
;MKKFAIDISPLRKYRDFRYLWTAGLVTHFGSMITYVTLPFQIKELTHSFLAVGLMGVVELVPLIIFGLYGGVLADAVDRKKMVWATE
;
A
#
# COMPACT_ATOMS: atom_id res chain seq x y z
N MET A 1 6.09 5.61 36.05
CA MET A 1 5.11 5.98 35.01
C MET A 1 5.67 6.04 33.56
N LYS A 2 6.94 5.71 33.28
CA LYS A 2 7.53 5.74 31.91
C LYS A 2 7.28 4.50 31.03
N LYS A 3 6.42 3.56 31.44
CA LYS A 3 6.24 2.26 30.75
C LYS A 3 5.20 2.25 29.62
N PHE A 4 4.54 3.39 29.33
CA PHE A 4 3.48 3.49 28.32
C PHE A 4 3.81 4.42 27.14
N ALA A 5 5.01 4.98 27.07
CA ALA A 5 5.40 5.78 25.91
C ALA A 5 5.82 4.85 24.76
N ILE A 6 5.29 5.12 23.56
CA ILE A 6 5.72 4.45 22.32
C ILE A 6 7.24 4.60 22.20
N ASP A 7 7.95 3.48 22.09
CA ASP A 7 9.40 3.49 21.94
C ASP A 7 9.78 3.94 20.52
N ILE A 8 10.23 5.18 20.40
CA ILE A 8 10.71 5.78 19.14
C ILE A 8 12.21 5.54 18.90
N SER A 9 12.89 4.80 19.78
CA SER A 9 14.31 4.45 19.63
C SER A 9 14.62 3.77 18.29
N PRO A 10 13.77 2.88 17.73
CA PRO A 10 14.03 2.25 16.44
C PRO A 10 14.19 3.24 15.28
N LEU A 11 13.38 4.31 15.26
CA LEU A 11 13.44 5.36 14.22
C LEU A 11 14.74 6.17 14.24
N ARG A 12 15.37 6.29 15.43
CA ARG A 12 16.62 7.03 15.61
C ARG A 12 17.85 6.14 15.42
N LYS A 13 17.78 4.89 15.89
CA LYS A 13 18.94 3.97 15.95
C LYS A 13 19.21 3.28 14.62
N TYR A 14 18.18 2.94 13.84
CA TYR A 14 18.32 2.15 12.62
C TYR A 14 17.98 2.98 11.38
N ARG A 15 18.99 3.22 10.53
CA ARG A 15 18.83 4.02 9.31
C ARG A 15 17.87 3.38 8.30
N ASP A 16 18.00 2.07 8.06
CA ASP A 16 17.16 1.34 7.11
C ASP A 16 15.69 1.35 7.55
N PHE A 17 15.44 1.17 8.85
CA PHE A 17 14.08 1.23 9.41
C PHE A 17 13.44 2.62 9.23
N ARG A 18 14.21 3.69 9.40
CA ARG A 18 13.73 5.05 9.16
C ARG A 18 13.32 5.28 7.71
N TYR A 19 14.10 4.78 6.74
CA TYR A 19 13.73 4.89 5.33
C TYR A 19 12.44 4.13 5.01
N LEU A 20 12.33 2.87 5.46
CA LEU A 20 11.11 2.08 5.31
C LEU A 20 9.90 2.78 5.94
N TRP A 21 10.07 3.34 7.14
CA TRP A 21 8.99 4.03 7.82
C TRP A 21 8.55 5.30 7.09
N THR A 22 9.48 6.13 6.61
CA THR A 22 9.14 7.34 5.86
C THR A 22 8.55 7.03 4.49
N ALA A 23 9.06 6.02 3.79
CA ALA A 23 8.52 5.56 2.51
C ALA A 23 7.09 5.05 2.71
N GLY A 24 6.89 4.15 3.68
CA GLY A 24 5.57 3.62 4.02
C GLY A 24 4.58 4.72 4.42
N LEU A 25 5.02 5.76 5.14
CA LEU A 25 4.16 6.89 5.50
C LEU A 25 3.68 7.66 4.26
N VAL A 26 4.60 7.99 3.34
CA VAL A 26 4.26 8.72 2.10
C VAL A 26 3.36 7.88 1.19
N THR A 27 3.73 6.61 0.99
CA THR A 27 2.96 5.65 0.18
C THR A 27 1.55 5.48 0.74
N HIS A 28 1.42 5.25 2.05
CA HIS A 28 0.12 5.05 2.67
C HIS A 28 -0.76 6.31 2.58
N PHE A 29 -0.17 7.49 2.78
CA PHE A 29 -0.88 8.75 2.63
C PHE A 29 -1.39 8.95 1.20
N GLY A 30 -0.55 8.70 0.20
CA GLY A 30 -0.95 8.75 -1.21
C GLY A 30 -2.07 7.74 -1.53
N SER A 31 -1.95 6.51 -1.04
CA SER A 31 -2.98 5.47 -1.22
C SER A 31 -4.32 5.87 -0.62
N MET A 32 -4.34 6.52 0.55
CA MET A 32 -5.59 7.01 1.15
C MET A 32 -6.27 8.08 0.31
N ILE A 33 -5.49 8.97 -0.31
CA ILE A 33 -6.04 9.96 -1.26
C ILE A 33 -6.63 9.24 -2.47
N THR A 34 -5.85 8.36 -3.11
CA THR A 34 -6.29 7.59 -4.29
C THR A 34 -7.56 6.79 -4.03
N TYR A 35 -7.66 6.17 -2.85
CA TYR A 35 -8.82 5.39 -2.43
C TYR A 35 -10.13 6.19 -2.45
N VAL A 36 -10.07 7.49 -2.13
CA VAL A 36 -11.24 8.38 -2.14
C VAL A 36 -11.41 9.07 -3.49
N THR A 37 -10.31 9.49 -4.10
CA THR A 37 -10.32 10.27 -5.35
C THR A 37 -10.76 9.44 -6.55
N LEU A 38 -10.34 8.18 -6.67
CA LEU A 38 -10.70 7.36 -7.84
C LEU A 38 -12.22 7.11 -7.96
N PRO A 39 -12.94 6.67 -6.91
CA PRO A 39 -14.41 6.54 -6.96
C PRO A 39 -15.12 7.85 -7.29
N PHE A 40 -14.65 8.94 -6.68
CA PHE A 40 -15.20 10.27 -6.93
C PHE A 40 -15.03 10.68 -8.40
N GLN A 41 -13.81 10.55 -8.93
CA GLN A 41 -13.48 10.90 -10.31
C GLN A 41 -14.27 10.08 -11.33
N ILE A 42 -14.41 8.76 -11.12
CA ILE A 42 -15.20 7.91 -12.02
C ILE A 42 -16.67 8.32 -11.99
N LYS A 43 -17.23 8.59 -10.80
CA LYS A 43 -18.61 9.07 -10.68
C LYS A 43 -18.81 10.39 -11.41
N GLU A 44 -17.85 11.30 -11.31
CA GLU A 44 -17.92 12.61 -11.98
C GLU A 44 -17.86 12.47 -13.51
N LEU A 45 -17.00 11.60 -14.04
CA LEU A 45 -16.84 11.38 -15.48
C LEU A 45 -17.98 10.58 -16.11
N THR A 46 -18.49 9.56 -15.42
CA THR A 46 -19.48 8.61 -15.97
C THR A 46 -20.91 8.91 -15.52
N HIS A 47 -21.09 9.77 -14.51
CA HIS A 47 -22.37 10.05 -13.84
C HIS A 47 -23.13 8.80 -13.37
N SER A 48 -22.44 7.65 -13.19
CA SER A 48 -23.05 6.36 -12.90
C SER A 48 -22.39 5.67 -11.70
N PHE A 49 -23.21 5.26 -10.73
CA PHE A 49 -22.76 4.48 -9.58
C PHE A 49 -22.41 3.03 -9.95
N LEU A 50 -22.97 2.51 -11.05
CA LEU A 50 -22.63 1.17 -11.54
C LEU A 50 -21.19 1.12 -12.05
N ALA A 51 -20.71 2.19 -12.70
CA ALA A 51 -19.33 2.29 -13.17
C ALA A 51 -18.33 2.30 -12.00
N VAL A 52 -18.67 2.94 -10.88
CA VAL A 52 -17.87 2.89 -9.63
C VAL A 52 -17.82 1.47 -9.06
N GLY A 53 -18.95 0.75 -9.06
CA GLY A 53 -18.98 -0.65 -8.63
C GLY A 53 -18.12 -1.57 -9.52
N LEU A 54 -18.17 -1.37 -10.84
CA LEU A 54 -17.35 -2.11 -11.79
C LEU A 54 -15.85 -1.83 -11.64
N MET A 55 -15.46 -0.62 -11.27
CA MET A 55 -14.06 -0.30 -10.97
C MET A 55 -13.50 -1.21 -9.87
N GLY A 56 -14.25 -1.43 -8.78
CA GLY A 56 -13.82 -2.34 -7.71
C GLY A 56 -13.65 -3.79 -8.20
N VAL A 57 -14.49 -4.25 -9.14
CA VAL A 57 -14.32 -5.57 -9.76
C VAL A 57 -13.01 -5.62 -10.57
N VAL A 58 -12.68 -4.56 -11.30
CA VAL A 58 -11.43 -4.47 -12.06
C VAL A 58 -10.20 -4.43 -11.14
N GLU A 59 -10.30 -3.89 -9.93
CA GLU A 59 -9.21 -3.97 -8.93
C GLU A 59 -9.05 -5.38 -8.33
N LEU A 60 -10.15 -6.10 -8.11
CA LEU A 60 -10.13 -7.44 -7.52
C LEU A 60 -9.53 -8.50 -8.47
N VAL A 61 -9.75 -8.37 -9.78
CA VAL A 61 -9.30 -9.38 -10.75
C VAL A 61 -7.76 -9.54 -10.75
N PRO A 62 -6.95 -8.47 -10.89
CA PRO A 62 -5.50 -8.56 -10.75
C PRO A 62 -5.07 -9.05 -9.37
N LEU A 63 -5.76 -8.63 -8.30
CA LEU A 63 -5.41 -9.06 -6.94
C LEU A 63 -5.55 -10.57 -6.77
N ILE A 64 -6.60 -11.17 -7.34
CA ILE A 64 -6.79 -12.63 -7.32
C ILE A 64 -5.75 -13.32 -8.20
N ILE A 65 -5.56 -12.84 -9.43
CA ILE A 65 -4.64 -13.45 -10.40
C ILE A 65 -3.22 -13.41 -9.87
N PHE A 66 -2.74 -12.25 -9.43
CA PHE A 66 -1.36 -12.05 -9.01
C PHE A 66 -1.12 -12.30 -7.52
N GLY A 67 -2.16 -12.39 -6.68
CA GLY A 67 -2.00 -12.62 -5.24
C GLY A 67 -1.28 -13.95 -4.92
N LEU A 68 -1.63 -15.01 -5.65
CA LEU A 68 -0.97 -16.31 -5.49
C LEU A 68 0.49 -16.28 -5.97
N TYR A 69 0.75 -15.69 -7.15
CA TYR A 69 2.11 -15.56 -7.69
C TYR A 69 2.98 -14.63 -6.84
N GLY A 70 2.42 -13.53 -6.34
CA GLY A 70 3.09 -12.58 -5.47
C GLY A 70 3.55 -13.22 -4.17
N GLY A 71 2.75 -14.11 -3.57
CA GLY A 71 3.15 -14.89 -2.40
C GLY A 71 4.35 -15.80 -2.67
N VAL A 72 4.30 -16.56 -3.78
CA VAL A 72 5.41 -17.43 -4.19
C VAL A 72 6.69 -16.64 -4.45
N LEU A 73 6.58 -15.50 -5.14
CA LEU A 73 7.70 -14.58 -5.37
C LEU A 73 8.26 -14.02 -4.05
N ALA A 74 7.40 -13.68 -3.09
CA ALA A 74 7.80 -13.12 -1.81
C ALA A 74 8.57 -14.11 -0.92
N ASP A 75 8.27 -15.41 -1.07
CA ASP A 75 8.97 -16.47 -0.34
C ASP A 75 10.24 -16.93 -1.06
N ALA A 76 10.30 -16.82 -2.39
CA ALA A 76 11.44 -17.25 -3.19
C ALA A 76 12.55 -16.19 -3.36
N VAL A 77 12.21 -14.90 -3.31
CA VAL A 77 13.13 -13.79 -3.57
C VAL A 77 13.65 -13.19 -2.26
N ASP A 78 14.90 -12.71 -2.27
CA ASP A 78 15.47 -11.93 -1.17
C ASP A 78 14.57 -10.72 -0.85
N ARG A 79 14.06 -10.68 0.38
CA ARG A 79 13.13 -9.63 0.87
C ARG A 79 13.66 -8.22 0.63
N LYS A 80 14.97 -7.98 0.73
CA LYS A 80 15.55 -6.64 0.53
C LYS A 80 15.45 -6.21 -0.93
N LYS A 81 15.70 -7.13 -1.87
CA LYS A 81 15.57 -6.86 -3.30
C LYS A 81 14.12 -6.69 -3.72
N MET A 82 13.22 -7.47 -3.13
CA MET A 82 11.79 -7.36 -3.39
C MET A 82 11.27 -5.98 -2.99
N VAL A 83 11.56 -5.54 -1.76
CA VAL A 83 11.14 -4.22 -1.28
C VAL A 83 11.64 -3.11 -2.19
N TRP A 84 12.90 -3.16 -2.65
CA TRP A 84 13.45 -2.15 -3.56
C TRP A 84 12.78 -2.11 -4.94
N ALA A 85 12.15 -3.20 -5.37
CA ALA A 85 11.47 -3.27 -6.66
C ALA A 85 10.00 -2.82 -6.57
N THR A 86 9.39 -2.92 -5.38
CA THR A 86 7.95 -2.71 -5.17
C THR A 86 7.59 -1.45 -4.40
N GLU A 87 8.48 -0.99 -3.50
CA GLU A 87 8.29 0.21 -2.66
C GLU A 87 9.29 1.30 -3.00
#